data_AF-A0A836KYN6-F1
#
_entry.id   AF-A0A836KYN6-F1
#
_cell.length_a   1.000
_cell.length_b   1.000
_cell.length_c   1.000
_cell.angle_alpha   90.00
_cell.angle_beta   90.00
_cell.angle_gamma   90.00
#
_symmetry.space_group_name_H-M   'P 1'
#
loop_
_entity.id
_entity.type
_entity.pdbx_description
1 polymer ?
#
loop_
_entity_poly.entity_id
_entity_poly.type
_entity_poly.pdbx_seq_one_letter_code
_entity_poly.pdbx_strand_id
1 'polypeptide(L)'
;MSQLSIVKDQLLSKGINHFVVLSSSGQVVEYSGDFENKEKQILAYAILQQSSALLAKGELMKRVTMKFEDVLYVATTVQDSATVYGVVAKRPTNGATM
;
A
#
# COMPACT_ATOMS: atom_id res chain seq x y z
N MET A 1 -14.19 15.19 5.17
CA MET A 1 -13.77 13.81 4.81
C MET A 1 -12.26 13.80 4.75
N SER A 2 -11.58 12.92 5.49
CA SER A 2 -10.12 12.81 5.38
C SER A 2 -9.76 12.05 4.10
N GLN A 3 -8.65 12.38 3.45
CA GLN A 3 -8.22 11.72 2.22
C GLN A 3 -7.90 10.23 2.44
N LEU A 4 -7.58 9.84 3.69
CA LEU A 4 -7.49 8.45 4.16
C LEU A 4 -8.79 7.65 3.98
N SER A 5 -9.93 8.23 4.34
CA SER A 5 -11.24 7.58 4.10
C SER A 5 -11.49 7.39 2.60
N ILE A 6 -11.09 8.36 1.77
CA ILE A 6 -11.20 8.26 0.31
C ILE A 6 -10.32 7.15 -0.25
N VAL A 7 -9.07 7.02 0.23
CA VAL A 7 -8.16 5.93 -0.19
C VAL A 7 -8.76 4.57 0.14
N LYS A 8 -9.30 4.41 1.36
CA LYS A 8 -9.99 3.19 1.77
C LYS A 8 -11.18 2.88 0.86
N ASP A 9 -12.09 3.84 0.66
CA ASP A 9 -13.29 3.65 -0.16
C ASP A 9 -12.93 3.34 -1.63
N GLN A 10 -11.85 3.94 -2.15
CA GLN A 10 -11.34 3.63 -3.48
C GLN A 10 -10.73 2.23 -3.62
N LEU A 11 -10.06 1.73 -2.58
CA LEU A 11 -9.52 0.36 -2.58
C LEU A 11 -10.67 -0.65 -2.51
N LEU A 12 -11.61 -0.44 -1.60
CA LEU A 12 -12.76 -1.33 -1.41
C LEU A 12 -13.69 -1.33 -2.64
N SER A 13 -13.98 -0.17 -3.24
CA SER A 13 -14.79 -0.09 -4.47
C SER A 13 -14.14 -0.78 -5.68
N LYS A 14 -12.84 -1.04 -5.63
CA LYS A 14 -12.10 -1.81 -6.65
C LYS A 14 -11.97 -3.30 -6.31
N GLY A 15 -12.62 -3.77 -5.23
CA GLY A 15 -12.51 -5.15 -4.73
C GLY A 15 -11.16 -5.46 -4.09
N ILE A 16 -10.36 -4.45 -3.73
CA ILE A 16 -9.07 -4.65 -3.08
C ILE A 16 -9.31 -4.74 -1.57
N ASN A 17 -9.53 -5.96 -1.10
CA ASN A 17 -9.87 -6.25 0.30
C ASN A 17 -8.65 -6.51 1.21
N HIS A 18 -7.45 -6.62 0.64
CA HIS A 18 -6.22 -6.84 1.40
C HIS A 18 -5.28 -5.66 1.17
N PHE A 19 -5.18 -4.76 2.15
CA PHE A 19 -4.30 -3.60 2.06
C PHE A 19 -3.82 -3.10 3.42
N VAL A 20 -2.77 -2.28 3.41
CA VAL A 20 -2.31 -1.50 4.55
C VAL A 20 -1.97 -0.08 4.09
N VAL A 21 -2.32 0.89 4.92
CA VAL A 21 -1.96 2.30 4.77
C VAL A 21 -1.06 2.69 5.94
N LEU A 22 0.10 3.24 5.62
CA LEU A 22 1.18 3.57 6.54
C LEU A 22 1.48 5.07 6.46
N SER A 23 1.76 5.71 7.60
CA SER A 23 2.36 7.04 7.61
C SER A 23 3.81 7.00 7.11
N SER A 24 4.40 8.17 6.87
CA SER A 24 5.83 8.30 6.58
C SER A 24 6.76 7.78 7.69
N SER A 25 6.27 7.66 8.92
CA SER A 25 7.00 7.08 10.06
C SER A 25 6.80 5.57 10.21
N GLY A 26 6.00 4.95 9.33
CA GLY A 26 5.69 3.52 9.39
C GLY A 26 4.58 3.15 10.36
N GLN A 27 3.88 4.13 10.92
CA GLN A 27 2.68 3.87 11.73
C GLN A 27 1.54 3.40 10.82
N VAL A 28 0.90 2.29 11.18
CA VAL A 28 -0.27 1.80 10.47
C VAL A 28 -1.47 2.69 10.81
N VAL A 29 -2.08 3.24 9.77
CA VAL A 29 -3.25 4.11 9.88
C VAL A 29 -4.54 3.35 9.57
N GLU A 30 -4.48 2.44 8.61
CA GLU A 30 -5.61 1.59 8.21
C GLU A 30 -5.06 0.28 7.64
N TYR A 31 -5.79 -0.83 7.79
CA TYR A 31 -5.44 -2.11 7.21
C TYR A 31 -6.68 -2.97 7.00
N SER A 32 -6.57 -3.99 6.15
CA SER A 32 -7.61 -4.97 5.92
C SER A 32 -7.05 -6.30 5.41
N GLY A 33 -7.79 -7.38 5.69
CA GLY A 33 -7.55 -8.71 5.17
C GLY A 33 -6.19 -9.27 5.58
N ASP A 34 -5.29 -9.48 4.60
CA ASP A 34 -4.02 -10.18 4.86
C ASP A 34 -3.06 -9.35 5.72
N PHE A 35 -3.31 -8.05 5.84
CA PHE A 35 -2.52 -7.13 6.63
C PHE A 35 -3.06 -6.96 8.06
N GLU A 36 -4.02 -7.77 8.52
CA GLU A 36 -4.30 -7.90 9.96
C GLU A 36 -3.09 -8.48 10.73
N ASN A 37 -2.25 -9.24 10.02
CA ASN A 37 -0.98 -9.71 10.56
C ASN A 37 0.03 -8.54 10.66
N LYS A 38 0.45 -8.22 11.88
CA LYS A 38 1.42 -7.16 12.19
C LYS A 38 2.78 -7.33 11.50
N GLU A 39 3.25 -8.57 11.36
CA GLU A 39 4.52 -8.83 10.66
C GLU A 39 4.43 -8.38 9.20
N LYS A 40 3.30 -8.65 8.53
CA LYS A 40 3.07 -8.20 7.15
C LYS A 40 2.98 -6.68 7.04
N GLN A 41 2.47 -5.99 8.06
CA GLN A 41 2.48 -4.53 8.12
C GLN A 41 3.91 -3.98 8.18
N ILE A 42 4.77 -4.58 9.02
CA ILE A 42 6.18 -4.20 9.15
C ILE A 42 6.93 -4.44 7.84
N LEU A 43 6.73 -5.61 7.21
CA LEU A 43 7.35 -5.94 5.92
C LEU A 43 6.88 -5.00 4.80
N ALA A 44 5.59 -4.63 4.78
CA ALA A 44 5.06 -3.65 3.83
C ALA A 44 5.75 -2.28 3.97
N TYR A 45 5.97 -1.83 5.20
CA TYR A 45 6.71 -0.60 5.45
C TYR A 45 8.17 -0.70 5.00
N ALA A 46 8.83 -1.83 5.28
CA ALA A 46 10.20 -2.07 4.84
C ALA A 46 10.32 -2.00 3.31
N ILE A 47 9.37 -2.56 2.56
CA ILE A 47 9.35 -2.48 1.09
C ILE A 47 9.29 -1.02 0.62
N LEU A 48 8.36 -0.23 1.19
CA LEU A 48 8.21 1.19 0.85
C LEU A 48 9.48 1.99 1.17
N GLN A 49 10.05 1.77 2.36
CA GLN A 49 11.26 2.46 2.81
C GLN A 49 12.47 2.12 1.96
N GLN A 50 12.68 0.85 1.61
CA GLN A 50 13.81 0.44 0.79
C GLN A 50 13.65 0.89 -0.66
N SER A 51 12.41 0.89 -1.19
CA SER A 51 12.14 1.38 -2.54
C SER A 51 12.37 2.88 -2.68
N SER A 52 12.16 3.67 -1.62
CA SER A 52 12.40 5.12 -1.67
C SER A 52 13.89 5.46 -1.80
N ALA A 53 14.79 4.58 -1.35
CA ALA A 53 16.23 4.76 -1.53
C ALA A 53 16.70 4.69 -3.00
N LEU A 54 15.85 4.18 -3.90
CA LEU A 54 16.12 4.15 -5.34
C LEU A 54 15.83 5.49 -6.03
N LEU A 55 15.15 6.42 -5.35
CA LEU A 55 14.72 7.69 -5.92
C LEU A 55 15.78 8.77 -5.76
N ALA A 56 16.01 9.53 -6.82
CA ALA A 56 16.77 10.76 -6.75
C ALA A 56 15.97 11.86 -6.02
N LYS A 57 16.66 12.91 -5.57
CA LYS A 57 16.02 14.06 -4.93
C LYS A 57 14.99 14.69 -5.87
N GLY A 58 13.74 14.72 -5.44
CA GLY A 58 12.62 15.29 -6.21
C GLY A 58 11.83 14.26 -7.01
N GLU A 59 12.27 13.00 -7.08
CA GLU A 59 11.48 11.93 -7.67
C GLU A 59 10.44 11.40 -6.67
N LEU A 60 9.29 10.96 -7.20
CA LEU A 60 8.18 10.43 -6.41
C LEU A 60 7.90 8.98 -6.80
N MET A 61 7.68 8.12 -5.79
CA MET A 61 7.34 6.72 -6.02
C MET A 61 5.90 6.59 -6.52
N LYS A 62 5.72 6.43 -7.83
CA LYS A 62 4.38 6.23 -8.39
C LYS A 62 3.82 4.83 -8.09
N ARG A 63 4.63 3.78 -8.26
CA ARG A 63 4.19 2.39 -8.04
C ARG A 63 5.37 1.42 -8.05
N VAL A 64 5.37 0.47 -7.12
CA VAL A 64 6.15 -0.77 -7.14
C VAL A 64 5.17 -1.93 -7.28
N THR A 65 5.49 -2.91 -8.12
CA THR A 65 4.66 -4.11 -8.32
C THR A 65 5.53 -5.34 -8.16
N MET A 66 5.18 -6.16 -7.17
CA MET A 66 5.83 -7.43 -6.89
C MET A 66 4.88 -8.53 -7.34
N LYS A 67 5.30 -9.30 -8.34
CA LYS A 67 4.52 -10.40 -8.90
C LYS A 67 5.07 -11.72 -8.38
N PHE A 68 4.21 -12.46 -7.72
CA PHE A 68 4.38 -13.88 -7.41
C PHE A 68 3.45 -14.69 -8.31
N GLU A 69 3.50 -16.01 -8.20
CA GLU A 69 2.72 -16.95 -9.03
C GLU A 69 1.21 -16.63 -8.97
N ASP A 70 0.64 -16.62 -7.78
CA ASP A 70 -0.81 -16.42 -7.58
C ASP A 70 -1.21 -15.03 -7.07
N VAL A 71 -0.23 -14.18 -6.75
CA VAL A 71 -0.47 -12.93 -6.04
C VAL A 71 0.39 -11.78 -6.56
N LEU A 72 -0.24 -10.61 -6.66
CA LEU A 72 0.39 -9.33 -6.92
C LEU A 72 0.32 -8.46 -5.66
N TYR A 73 1.48 -7.98 -5.23
CA TYR A 73 1.55 -6.87 -4.29
C TYR A 73 1.84 -5.58 -5.07
N VAL A 74 1.06 -4.55 -4.78
CA VAL A 74 1.20 -3.22 -5.37
C VAL A 74 1.45 -2.24 -4.24
N ALA A 75 2.62 -1.59 -4.26
CA ALA A 75 2.97 -0.54 -3.32
C ALA A 75 2.98 0.81 -4.03
N THR A 76 2.45 1.85 -3.40
CA THR A 76 2.38 3.22 -3.94
C THR A 76 2.45 4.21 -2.79
N THR A 77 2.74 5.48 -3.09
CA THR A 77 2.53 6.57 -2.14
C THR A 77 1.34 7.44 -2.57
N VAL A 78 0.59 7.93 -1.60
CA VAL A 78 -0.49 8.92 -1.79
C VAL A 78 -0.14 10.14 -0.95
N GLN A 79 -0.22 11.32 -1.54
CA GLN A 79 0.03 12.59 -0.84
C GLN A 79 -1.30 13.26 -0.50
N ASP A 80 -1.49 13.58 0.77
CA ASP A 80 -2.56 14.47 1.26
C ASP A 80 -1.93 15.71 1.84
N SER A 81 -2.10 16.84 1.16
CA SER A 81 -1.61 18.15 1.59
C SER A 81 -0.09 18.12 1.87
N ALA A 82 0.30 17.91 3.13
CA ALA A 82 1.69 17.84 3.60
C ALA A 82 2.14 16.43 4.06
N THR A 83 1.25 15.45 4.10
CA THR A 83 1.53 14.10 4.61
C THR A 83 1.57 13.10 3.46
N VAL A 84 2.64 12.31 3.42
CA VAL A 84 2.77 11.19 2.48
C VAL A 84 2.39 9.90 3.20
N TYR A 85 1.45 9.17 2.61
CA TYR A 85 1.04 7.85 3.04
C TYR A 85 1.58 6.79 2.09
N GLY A 86 2.12 5.71 2.65
CA GLY A 86 2.42 4.49 1.90
C GLY A 86 1.18 3.61 1.84
N VAL A 87 0.88 3.04 0.68
CA VAL A 87 -0.21 2.08 0.50
C VAL A 87 0.37 0.82 -0.10
N VAL A 88 0.14 -0.32 0.53
CA VAL A 88 0.47 -1.63 -0.03
C VAL A 88 -0.81 -2.45 -0.11
N ALA A 89 -1.10 -2.96 -1.29
CA ALA A 89 -2.26 -3.78 -1.57
C ALA A 89 -1.84 -5.15 -2.08
N LYS A 90 -2.58 -6.18 -1.70
CA LYS A 90 -2.45 -7.54 -2.21
C LYS A 90 -3.68 -7.86 -3.05
N ARG A 91 -3.47 -8.40 -4.25
CA ARG A 91 -4.54 -8.86 -5.14
C ARG A 91 -4.13 -10.17 -5.84
N PRO A 92 -5.08 -11.05 -6.19
CA PRO A 92 -4.77 -12.24 -6.99
C PRO A 92 -4.30 -11.86 -8.40
N THR A 93 -3.42 -12.68 -9.00
CA THR A 93 -2.92 -12.50 -10.38
C THR A 93 -3.97 -12.83 -11.43
N ASN A 94 -4.81 -13.81 -11.14
CA ASN A 94 -5.97 -14.17 -11.93
C ASN A 94 -7.19 -13.46 -11.36
N GLY A 95 -8.14 -13.05 -12.20
CA GLY A 95 -9.45 -12.54 -11.77
C GLY A 95 -10.32 -13.56 -11.04
N ALA A 96 -9.71 -14.51 -10.31
CA ALA A 96 -10.34 -15.33 -9.30
C ALA A 96 -10.82 -14.38 -8.20
N THR A 97 -12.06 -13.92 -8.37
CA THR A 97 -12.93 -13.47 -7.30
C THR A 97 -12.81 -14.48 -6.16
N MET A 98 -12.27 -14.02 -5.03
CA MET A 98 -12.63 -14.59 -3.74
C MET A 98 -14.02 -14.06 -3.37
#